data_AF-A0A5E9AA04-F1
#
_entry.id   AF-A0A5E9AA04-F1
#
_cell.length_a   1.000
_cell.length_b   1.000
_cell.length_c   1.000
_cell.angle_alpha   90.00
_cell.angle_beta   90.00
_cell.angle_gamma   90.00
#
_symmetry.space_group_name_H-M   'P 1'
#
loop_
_entity.id
_entity.type
_entity.pdbx_description
1 polymer ?
#
loop_
_entity_poly.entity_id
_entity_poly.type
_entity_poly.pdbx_seq_one_letter_code
_entity_poly.pdbx_strand_id
1 'polypeptide(L)'
;MSSDPRDYAVAREAEVFAMTEALKLQDSIPEVAATSLIGVIAKLEMIVGADRDIGDPTDFPWPHIASALRDLKAIAGGLPIGHRSRERTREDLAKHWELAVKLVAALEEEGAAKHRGGVVVS
;
A
#
# COMPACT_ATOMS: atom_id res chain seq x y z
N MET A 1 -26.90 -15.05 0.96
CA MET A 1 -26.10 -14.73 -0.23
C MET A 1 -24.81 -15.52 -0.10
N SER A 2 -24.68 -16.64 -0.81
CA SER A 2 -23.44 -17.43 -0.81
C SER A 2 -22.50 -16.75 -1.80
N SER A 3 -21.37 -16.22 -1.33
CA SER A 3 -20.32 -15.71 -2.22
C SER A 3 -19.90 -16.83 -3.19
N ASP A 4 -19.85 -16.55 -4.50
CA ASP A 4 -19.30 -17.52 -5.47
C ASP A 4 -17.85 -17.81 -5.03
N PRO A 5 -17.41 -19.08 -4.98
CA PRO A 5 -16.00 -19.42 -4.73
C PRO A 5 -15.02 -18.67 -5.66
N ARG A 6 -15.45 -18.23 -6.85
CA ARG A 6 -14.67 -17.32 -7.72
C ARG A 6 -14.54 -15.91 -7.15
N ASP A 7 -15.62 -15.33 -6.63
CA ASP A 7 -15.56 -14.01 -6.00
C ASP A 7 -14.64 -14.01 -4.78
N TYR A 8 -14.67 -15.11 -4.01
CA TYR A 8 -13.74 -15.31 -2.89
C TYR A 8 -12.28 -15.40 -3.36
N ALA A 9 -12.00 -16.16 -4.42
CA ALA A 9 -10.65 -16.28 -4.97
C ALA A 9 -10.11 -14.94 -5.50
N VAL A 10 -10.96 -14.16 -6.17
CA VAL A 10 -10.61 -12.81 -6.66
C VAL A 10 -10.35 -11.86 -5.49
N ALA A 11 -11.22 -11.85 -4.48
CA ALA A 11 -11.02 -11.02 -3.28
C ALA A 11 -9.71 -11.36 -2.55
N ARG A 12 -9.43 -12.66 -2.38
CA ARG A 12 -8.20 -13.13 -1.74
C ARG A 12 -6.94 -12.72 -2.51
N GLU A 13 -6.94 -12.84 -3.84
CA GLU A 13 -5.81 -12.41 -4.66
C GLU A 13 -5.61 -10.89 -4.59
N ALA A 14 -6.69 -10.12 -4.61
CA ALA A 14 -6.64 -8.67 -4.45
C ALA A 14 -6.08 -8.25 -3.07
N GLU A 15 -6.44 -8.96 -2.00
CA GLU A 15 -5.88 -8.74 -0.66
C GLU A 15 -4.38 -9.02 -0.61
N VAL A 16 -3.93 -10.16 -1.15
CA VAL A 16 -2.51 -10.52 -1.20
C VAL A 16 -1.71 -9.50 -2.00
N PHE A 17 -2.23 -9.07 -3.14
CA PHE A 17 -1.61 -8.04 -3.97
C PHE A 17 -1.49 -6.71 -3.22
N ALA A 18 -2.57 -6.24 -2.59
CA ALA A 18 -2.57 -4.98 -1.84
C ALA A 18 -1.58 -5.02 -0.65
N MET A 19 -1.53 -6.14 0.07
CA MET A 19 -0.57 -6.32 1.17
C MET A 19 0.87 -6.32 0.66
N THR A 20 1.14 -6.98 -0.46
CA THR A 20 2.47 -7.03 -1.07
C THR A 20 2.94 -5.65 -1.52
N GLU A 21 2.07 -4.87 -2.17
CA GLU A 21 2.41 -3.51 -2.60
C GLU A 21 2.63 -2.57 -1.39
N ALA A 22 1.85 -2.74 -0.32
CA ALA A 22 2.06 -2.00 0.92
C ALA A 22 3.42 -2.32 1.56
N LEU A 23 3.85 -3.60 1.56
CA LEU A 23 5.16 -4.02 2.06
C LEU A 23 6.30 -3.45 1.22
N LYS A 24 6.24 -3.54 -0.12
CA LYS A 24 7.24 -2.93 -1.01
C LYS A 24 7.38 -1.43 -0.78
N LEU A 25 6.25 -0.74 -0.56
CA LEU A 25 6.29 0.68 -0.24
C LEU A 25 7.00 0.91 1.09
N GLN A 26 6.69 0.13 2.14
CA GLN A 26 7.39 0.21 3.43
C GLN A 26 8.90 -0.04 3.29
N ASP A 27 9.31 -1.04 2.51
CA ASP A 27 10.71 -1.37 2.25
C ASP A 27 11.46 -0.24 1.53
N SER A 28 10.76 0.58 0.73
CA SER A 28 11.36 1.73 0.06
C SER A 28 11.49 2.97 0.95
N ILE A 29 10.72 3.06 2.04
CA ILE A 29 10.68 4.26 2.89
C ILE A 29 12.04 4.59 3.52
N PRO A 30 12.85 3.64 4.04
CA PRO A 30 14.18 3.93 4.57
C PRO A 30 15.05 4.77 3.63
N GLU A 31 15.02 4.48 2.32
CA GLU A 31 15.82 5.14 1.29
C GLU A 31 15.35 6.57 0.97
N VAL A 32 14.11 6.91 1.32
CA VAL A 32 13.57 8.26 1.10
C VAL A 32 14.05 9.19 2.21
N ALA A 33 14.95 10.13 1.89
CA ALA A 33 15.41 11.12 2.86
C ALA A 33 14.24 11.96 3.40
N ALA A 34 14.14 12.08 4.72
CA ALA A 34 13.17 12.99 5.33
C ALA A 34 13.65 14.43 5.14
N THR A 35 12.83 15.28 4.54
CA THR A 35 13.12 16.71 4.33
C THR A 35 12.64 17.60 5.48
N SER A 36 12.02 17.01 6.51
CA SER A 36 11.47 17.72 7.67
C SER A 36 11.49 16.84 8.92
N LEU A 37 11.47 17.48 10.09
CA LEU A 37 11.38 16.80 11.39
C LEU A 37 10.07 15.98 11.52
N ILE A 38 8.98 16.48 10.95
CA ILE A 38 7.70 15.77 10.85
C ILE A 38 7.87 14.47 10.04
N GLY A 39 8.63 14.50 8.93
CA GLY A 39 8.95 13.30 8.15
C GLY A 39 9.79 12.28 8.93
N VAL A 40 10.69 12.74 9.79
CA VAL A 40 11.46 11.86 10.70
C VAL A 40 10.52 11.22 11.73
N ILE A 41 9.63 12.00 12.35
CA ILE A 41 8.62 11.52 13.30
C ILE A 41 7.72 10.45 12.65
N ALA A 42 7.29 10.66 11.40
CA ALA A 42 6.46 9.70 10.66
C ALA A 42 7.16 8.36 10.44
N LYS A 43 8.45 8.38 10.07
CA LYS A 43 9.26 7.16 9.94
C LYS A 43 9.36 6.42 11.28
N LEU A 44 9.59 7.13 12.38
CA LEU A 44 9.68 6.54 13.71
C LEU A 44 8.32 5.96 14.19
N GLU A 45 7.20 6.63 13.90
CA GLU A 45 5.86 6.08 14.16
C GLU A 45 5.61 4.80 13.38
N MET A 46 6.02 4.74 12.11
CA MET A 46 5.90 3.54 11.28
C MET A 46 6.68 2.37 11.88
N ILE A 47 7.89 2.62 12.38
CA ILE A 47 8.71 1.58 13.02
C ILE A 47 8.07 1.11 14.34
N VAL A 48 7.63 2.02 15.21
CA VAL A 48 7.03 1.67 16.52
C VAL A 48 5.67 0.96 16.36
N GLY A 49 4.94 1.29 15.29
CA GLY A 49 3.66 0.68 14.94
C GLY A 49 3.75 -0.60 14.10
N ALA A 50 4.95 -0.97 13.63
CA ALA A 50 5.17 -2.25 12.99
C ALA A 50 4.97 -3.39 14.00
N ASP A 51 4.46 -4.52 13.50
CA ASP A 51 4.20 -5.71 14.30
C ASP A 51 5.49 -6.17 14.98
N ARG A 52 5.44 -6.37 16.30
CA ARG A 52 6.62 -6.57 17.14
C ARG A 52 7.05 -8.05 17.19
N ASP A 53 6.97 -8.73 16.06
CA ASP A 53 7.49 -10.09 15.86
C ASP A 53 9.02 -10.12 15.63
N ILE A 54 9.69 -9.00 15.87
CA ILE A 54 11.13 -8.98 16.13
C ILE A 54 11.28 -9.57 17.54
N GLY A 55 11.99 -10.71 17.65
CA GLY A 55 12.21 -11.45 18.90
C GLY A 55 12.73 -10.61 20.08
N ASP A 56 12.89 -11.27 21.23
CA ASP A 56 13.15 -10.70 22.58
C ASP A 56 13.05 -9.15 22.68
N PRO A 57 12.02 -8.60 23.33
CA PRO A 57 11.86 -7.14 23.49
C PRO A 57 13.03 -6.41 24.21
N THR A 58 14.06 -7.12 24.66
CA THR A 58 15.34 -6.57 25.13
C THR A 58 16.42 -6.40 24.03
N ASP A 59 16.31 -7.05 22.88
CA ASP A 59 17.30 -7.03 21.79
C ASP A 59 17.28 -5.75 20.95
N PHE A 60 16.19 -4.97 21.02
CA PHE A 60 16.07 -3.71 20.31
C PHE A 60 15.60 -2.60 21.27
N PRO A 61 16.14 -1.37 21.20
CA PRO A 61 15.86 -0.31 22.16
C PRO A 61 14.46 0.33 21.95
N TRP A 62 13.41 -0.47 21.76
CA TRP A 62 12.04 -0.02 21.54
C TRP A 62 11.51 0.93 22.62
N PRO A 63 11.74 0.69 23.93
CA PRO A 63 11.31 1.64 24.95
C PRO A 63 11.97 3.02 24.80
N HIS A 64 13.24 3.06 24.39
CA HIS A 64 13.99 4.30 24.20
C HIS A 64 13.51 5.04 22.95
N ILE A 65 13.29 4.33 21.83
CA ILE A 65 12.75 4.91 20.60
C ILE A 65 11.34 5.46 20.85
N ALA A 66 10.49 4.72 21.56
CA ALA A 66 9.15 5.17 21.92
C ALA A 66 9.18 6.42 22.82
N SER A 67 10.15 6.51 23.75
CA SER A 67 10.33 7.71 24.57
C SER A 67 10.78 8.90 23.74
N ALA A 68 11.82 8.75 22.92
CA ALA A 68 12.31 9.81 22.04
C ALA A 68 11.22 10.30 21.08
N LEU A 69 10.39 9.38 20.56
CA LEU A 69 9.27 9.74 19.70
C LEU A 69 8.22 10.59 20.42
N ARG A 70 7.93 10.32 21.71
CA ARG A 70 7.03 11.17 22.50
C ARG A 70 7.59 12.57 22.68
N ASP A 71 8.88 12.66 23.02
CA ASP A 71 9.55 13.95 23.24
C ASP A 71 9.61 14.77 21.94
N LEU A 72 9.94 14.13 20.82
CA LEU A 72 9.95 14.77 19.50
C LEU A 72 8.58 15.33 19.10
N LYS A 73 7.49 14.60 19.37
CA LYS A 73 6.13 15.10 19.12
C LYS A 73 5.74 16.25 20.04
N ALA A 74 6.22 16.25 21.29
CA ALA A 74 5.97 17.35 22.22
C ALA A 74 6.67 18.64 21.76
N ILE A 75 7.87 18.52 21.17
CA ILE A 75 8.69 19.65 20.71
C ILE A 75 8.23 20.16 19.33
N ALA A 76 8.00 19.26 18.37
CA ALA A 76 7.75 19.62 16.98
C ALA A 76 6.24 19.71 16.63
N GLY A 77 5.37 19.28 17.54
CA GLY A 77 3.98 18.95 17.24
C GLY A 77 3.84 17.50 16.75
N GLY A 78 2.67 16.90 16.99
CA GLY A 78 2.34 15.58 16.43
C GLY A 78 2.15 15.63 14.91
N LEU A 79 2.15 14.47 14.27
CA LEU A 79 1.66 14.43 12.89
C LEU A 79 0.23 15.00 12.87
N PRO A 80 -0.12 15.86 11.90
CA PRO A 80 -1.52 16.20 11.70
C PRO A 80 -2.28 14.89 11.61
N ILE A 81 -3.36 14.72 12.39
CA ILE A 81 -4.16 13.50 12.39
C ILE A 81 -4.50 13.25 10.93
N GLY A 82 -3.83 12.24 10.37
CA GLY A 82 -3.88 11.91 8.98
C GLY A 82 -5.21 11.24 8.70
N HIS A 83 -6.30 12.02 8.74
CA HIS A 83 -7.35 11.80 7.79
C HIS A 83 -6.70 12.00 6.42
N ARG A 84 -6.07 10.95 5.88
CA ARG A 84 -6.26 10.66 4.46
C ARG A 84 -7.77 10.65 4.32
N SER A 85 -8.32 11.79 3.92
CA SER A 85 -9.76 11.98 3.99
C SER A 85 -10.37 10.86 3.15
N ARG A 86 -11.49 10.29 3.61
CA ARG A 86 -12.12 9.20 2.88
C ARG A 86 -12.42 9.63 1.44
N GLU A 87 -12.59 10.93 1.21
CA GLU A 87 -12.68 11.53 -0.12
C GLU A 87 -11.41 11.31 -0.96
N ARG A 88 -10.20 11.59 -0.45
CA ARG A 88 -8.96 11.35 -1.21
C ARG A 88 -8.76 9.87 -1.55
N THR A 89 -9.04 8.97 -0.60
CA THR A 89 -8.99 7.52 -0.88
C THR A 89 -10.01 7.10 -1.93
N ARG A 90 -11.21 7.71 -1.92
CA ARG A 90 -12.26 7.45 -2.91
C ARG A 90 -11.90 7.99 -4.29
N GLU A 91 -11.27 9.15 -4.35
CA GLU A 91 -10.74 9.72 -5.61
C GLU A 91 -9.67 8.83 -6.21
N ASP A 92 -8.73 8.33 -5.39
CA ASP A 92 -7.68 7.45 -5.87
C ASP A 92 -8.23 6.08 -6.31
N LEU A 93 -9.23 5.55 -5.62
CA LEU A 93 -9.95 4.34 -6.06
C LEU A 93 -10.66 4.55 -7.41
N ALA A 94 -11.30 5.71 -7.60
CA ALA A 94 -11.97 6.04 -8.86
C ALA A 94 -10.99 6.12 -10.04
N LYS A 95 -9.81 6.72 -9.83
CA LYS A 95 -8.74 6.76 -10.86
C LYS A 95 -8.24 5.35 -11.19
N HIS A 96 -8.00 4.52 -10.19
CA HIS A 96 -7.55 3.14 -10.40
C HIS A 96 -8.61 2.31 -11.14
N TRP A 97 -9.89 2.49 -10.83
CA TRP A 97 -10.98 1.86 -11.56
C TRP A 97 -11.00 2.27 -13.02
N GLU A 98 -10.85 3.56 -13.32
CA GLU A 98 -10.81 4.06 -14.70
C GLU A 98 -9.63 3.47 -15.49
N LEU A 99 -8.46 3.39 -14.88
CA LEU A 99 -7.27 2.76 -15.47
C LEU A 99 -7.47 1.26 -15.70
N ALA A 100 -8.10 0.56 -14.75
CA ALA A 100 -8.40 -0.87 -14.87
C ALA A 100 -9.39 -1.15 -16.00
N VAL A 101 -10.45 -0.33 -16.13
CA VAL A 101 -11.42 -0.45 -17.23
C VAL A 101 -10.72 -0.23 -18.59
N LYS A 102 -9.85 0.77 -18.70
CA LYS A 102 -9.05 1.03 -19.91
C LYS A 102 -8.13 -0.15 -20.25
N LEU A 103 -7.49 -0.73 -19.25
CA LEU A 103 -6.61 -1.89 -19.43
C LEU A 103 -7.38 -3.12 -19.91
N VAL A 104 -8.54 -3.43 -19.31
CA VAL A 104 -9.38 -4.57 -19.72
C VAL A 104 -9.84 -4.40 -21.17
N ALA A 105 -10.31 -3.21 -21.54
CA ALA A 105 -10.73 -2.93 -22.92
C ALA A 105 -9.58 -3.13 -23.92
N ALA A 106 -8.37 -2.65 -23.60
CA ALA A 106 -7.19 -2.83 -24.45
C ALA A 106 -6.80 -4.31 -24.61
N LEU A 107 -6.89 -5.11 -23.54
CA LEU A 107 -6.60 -6.54 -23.58
C LEU A 107 -7.66 -7.32 -24.39
N GLU A 108 -8.93 -6.93 -24.33
CA GLU A 108 -10.00 -7.52 -25.16
C GLU A 108 -9.79 -7.21 -26.64
N GLU A 109 -9.38 -5.98 -26.98
CA GLU A 109 -9.04 -5.59 -28.36
C GLU A 109 -7.82 -6.36 -28.88
N GLU A 110 -6.78 -6.53 -28.08
CA GLU A 110 -5.59 -7.34 -28.44
C GLU A 110 -5.96 -8.81 -28.63
N GLY A 111 -6.79 -9.36 -27.74
CA GLY A 111 -7.33 -10.73 -27.86
C GLY A 111 -8.17 -10.92 -29.12
N ALA A 112 -9.01 -9.94 -29.47
CA ALA A 112 -9.83 -9.96 -30.68
C ALA A 112 -9.00 -9.82 -31.96
N ALA A 113 -7.93 -9.02 -31.94
CA ALA A 113 -6.99 -8.91 -33.05
C ALA A 113 -6.22 -10.23 -33.27
N LYS A 114 -5.84 -10.92 -32.19
CA LYS A 114 -5.15 -12.21 -32.24
C LYS A 114 -6.05 -13.35 -32.76
N HIS A 115 -7.35 -13.30 -32.48
CA HIS A 115 -8.32 -14.27 -33.03
C HIS A 115 -8.66 -14.02 -34.51
N ARG A 116 -8.56 -12.78 -35.02
CA ARG A 116 -8.76 -12.47 -36.44
C ARG A 116 -7.55 -12.76 -37.33
N GLY A 117 -6.35 -12.90 -36.77
CA GLY A 117 -5.12 -13.24 -37.51
C GLY A 117 -4.87 -14.74 -37.73
N GLY A 118 -5.74 -15.62 -37.23
CA GLY A 118 -5.59 -17.08 -37.32
C GLY A 118 -6.23 -17.74 -38.55
N VAL A 119 -6.73 -16.97 -39.51
CA VAL A 119 -7.24 -17.50 -40.79
C VAL A 119 -6.34 -17.00 -41.92
N VAL A 120 -5.91 -17.96 -42.75
CA VAL A 120 -4.94 -17.87 -43.86
C VAL A 120 -3.50 -18.19 -43.43
N VAL A 121 -3.10 -19.45 -43.59
CA VAL A 121 -2.34 -19.90 -44.78
C VAL A 121 -2.75 -21.34 -45.12
N SER A 122 -3.02 -21.51 -46.42
CA SER A 122 -3.30 -22.66 -47.28
C SER A 122 -3.11 -24.09 -46.79
#